data_AF-A0A817DF88-F1
#
_entry.id   AF-A0A817DF88-F1
#
_cell.length_a   1.000
_cell.length_b   1.000
_cell.length_c   1.000
_cell.angle_alpha   90.00
_cell.angle_beta   90.00
_cell.angle_gamma   90.00
#
_symmetry.space_group_name_H-M   'P 1'
#
loop_
_entity.id
_entity.type
_entity.pdbx_description
1 polymer ?
#
loop_
_entity_poly.entity_id
_entity_poly.type
_entity_poly.pdbx_seq_one_letter_code
_entity_poly.pdbx_strand_id
1 'polypeptide(L)'
;MQSMAGKIAAIANTNYSVVIYNGQLYAIILATTTMNWINQLEWFGTDELRQFERIVWKVDVRVIKSSSPLNFLSKLIDIKEDDVDLQLDKIDGRIPRQQDPRLCHHNRHGKCLNCIPIEPYDEEYLKNHNPPIKHMSFQAYIRKLQNETSGDRNTFSSLANISCSIKDQCSTGHAPWPKGTRLIYMNKN
;
A
#
# COMPACT_ATOMS: atom_id res chain seq x y z
N MET A 1 1.45 43.13 2.91
CA MET A 1 0.49 42.09 2.45
C MET A 1 0.00 41.34 3.68
N GLN A 2 -1.29 41.39 4.00
CA GLN A 2 -1.84 40.58 5.10
C GLN A 2 -1.81 39.10 4.71
N SER A 3 -1.37 38.25 5.65
CA SER A 3 -1.40 36.79 5.49
C SER A 3 -2.84 36.30 5.31
N MET A 4 -3.02 35.11 4.72
CA MET A 4 -4.33 34.47 4.61
C MET A 4 -5.03 34.34 5.98
N ALA A 5 -4.24 34.07 7.03
CA ALA A 5 -4.71 34.03 8.40
C ALA A 5 -5.32 35.36 8.86
N GLY A 6 -4.68 36.50 8.54
CA GLY A 6 -5.21 37.83 8.88
C GLY A 6 -6.54 38.15 8.19
N LYS A 7 -6.73 37.69 6.95
CA LYS A 7 -8.00 37.86 6.22
C LYS A 7 -9.14 37.02 6.82
N ILE A 8 -8.83 35.79 7.20
CA ILE A 8 -9.81 34.88 7.83
C ILE A 8 -10.20 35.40 9.21
N ALA A 9 -9.24 35.90 10.00
CA ALA A 9 -9.51 36.53 11.29
C ALA A 9 -10.43 37.75 11.16
N ALA A 10 -10.21 38.61 10.15
CA ALA A 10 -11.07 39.75 9.90
C ALA A 10 -12.52 39.32 9.57
N ILE A 11 -12.72 38.26 8.79
CA ILE A 11 -14.05 37.74 8.47
C ILE A 11 -14.68 37.05 9.69
N ALA A 12 -13.90 36.27 10.45
CA ALA A 12 -14.37 35.60 11.65
C ALA A 12 -14.82 36.58 12.73
N ASN A 13 -14.26 37.80 12.76
CA ASN A 13 -14.65 38.88 13.67
C ASN A 13 -15.86 39.71 13.20
N THR A 14 -16.55 39.31 12.14
CA THR A 14 -17.76 39.97 11.64
C THR A 14 -19.01 39.11 11.87
N ASN A 15 -20.18 39.57 11.40
CA ASN A 15 -21.47 38.93 11.66
C ASN A 15 -21.73 37.65 10.81
N TYR A 16 -20.68 36.97 10.34
CA TYR A 16 -20.79 35.76 9.53
C TYR A 16 -20.54 34.51 10.38
N SER A 17 -21.29 33.44 10.11
CA SER A 17 -20.99 32.11 10.64
C SER A 17 -19.93 31.45 9.77
N VAL A 18 -18.74 31.23 10.34
CA VAL A 18 -17.58 30.66 9.63
C VAL A 18 -17.41 29.19 10.01
N VAL A 19 -17.43 28.30 9.02
CA VAL A 19 -17.09 26.88 9.20
C VAL A 19 -15.67 26.64 8.69
N ILE A 20 -14.78 26.19 9.57
CA ILE A 20 -13.40 25.86 9.22
C ILE A 20 -13.30 24.35 9.01
N TYR A 21 -13.21 23.93 7.75
CA TYR A 21 -12.94 22.54 7.39
C TYR A 21 -11.45 22.35 7.11
N ASN A 22 -10.79 21.55 7.96
CA ASN A 22 -9.39 21.16 7.77
C ASN A 22 -9.32 19.66 7.46
N GLY A 23 -9.36 19.32 6.18
CA GLY A 23 -9.14 17.96 5.70
C GLY A 23 -8.69 17.96 4.24
N GLN A 24 -7.75 17.09 3.89
CA GLN A 24 -7.56 16.67 2.50
C GLN A 24 -8.42 15.42 2.29
N LEU A 25 -9.03 15.25 1.11
CA LEU A 25 -9.85 14.07 0.76
C LEU A 25 -9.11 12.73 0.98
N TYR A 26 -7.79 12.75 1.12
CA TYR A 26 -6.91 11.59 1.26
C TYR A 26 -6.07 11.59 2.55
N ALA A 27 -6.19 12.58 3.44
CA ALA A 27 -5.40 12.66 4.65
C ALA A 27 -6.17 13.26 5.83
N ILE A 28 -6.17 12.53 6.95
CA ILE A 28 -6.64 13.03 8.23
C ILE A 28 -5.58 13.98 8.78
N ILE A 29 -5.93 15.27 8.91
CA ILE A 29 -5.06 16.26 9.54
C ILE A 29 -5.16 16.10 11.06
N LEU A 30 -4.03 16.04 11.74
CA LEU A 30 -4.00 15.98 13.21
C LEU A 30 -4.68 17.23 13.78
N ALA A 31 -5.57 17.02 14.75
CA ALA A 31 -6.26 18.11 15.44
C ALA A 31 -5.28 19.13 16.05
N THR A 32 -4.08 18.69 16.45
CA THR A 32 -3.01 19.56 16.94
C THR A 32 -2.51 20.54 15.87
N THR A 33 -2.35 20.09 14.62
CA THR A 33 -1.96 20.95 13.50
C THR A 33 -3.03 22.00 13.22
N THR A 34 -4.30 21.59 13.24
CA THR A 34 -5.43 22.50 13.11
C THR A 34 -5.46 23.53 14.24
N MET A 35 -5.26 23.10 15.50
CA MET A 35 -5.21 24.01 16.64
C MET A 35 -3.99 24.94 16.61
N ASN A 36 -2.83 24.48 16.14
CA ASN A 36 -1.66 25.33 15.96
C ASN A 36 -1.91 26.44 14.94
N TRP A 37 -2.61 26.13 13.84
CA TRP A 37 -3.01 27.13 12.86
C TRP A 37 -4.08 28.09 13.41
N ILE A 38 -5.06 27.58 14.15
CA ILE A 38 -6.10 28.43 14.77
C ILE A 38 -5.52 29.32 15.87
N ASN A 39 -4.51 28.87 16.61
CA ASN A 39 -3.82 29.67 17.61
C ASN A 39 -3.05 30.85 17.00
N GLN A 40 -2.80 30.83 15.69
CA GLN A 40 -2.21 31.95 14.94
C GLN A 40 -3.29 32.93 14.42
N LEU A 41 -4.58 32.62 14.57
CA LEU A 41 -5.69 33.52 14.22
C LEU A 41 -6.04 34.40 15.43
N GLU A 42 -5.97 35.71 15.26
CA GLU A 42 -6.47 36.68 16.24
C GLU A 42 -7.97 36.90 16.05
N TRP A 43 -8.82 36.05 16.66
CA TRP A 43 -10.28 36.18 16.59
C TRP A 43 -10.98 35.91 17.93
N PHE A 44 -12.18 36.46 18.11
CA PHE A 44 -12.87 36.48 19.40
C PHE A 44 -13.27 35.08 19.91
N GLY A 45 -13.58 34.14 19.02
CA GLY A 45 -14.05 32.80 19.39
C GLY A 45 -12.92 31.79 19.68
N THR A 46 -11.67 32.24 19.79
CA THR A 46 -10.52 31.36 20.11
C THR A 46 -10.70 30.62 21.43
N ASP A 47 -11.12 31.34 22.47
CA ASP A 47 -11.28 30.75 23.81
C ASP A 47 -12.50 29.84 23.91
N GLU A 48 -13.60 30.21 23.24
CA GLU A 48 -14.78 29.34 23.12
C GLU A 48 -14.45 28.03 22.40
N LEU A 49 -13.70 28.11 21.29
CA LEU A 49 -13.29 26.92 20.55
C LEU A 49 -12.37 26.00 21.36
N ARG A 50 -11.53 26.56 22.25
CA ARG A 50 -10.66 25.78 23.14
C ARG A 50 -11.44 25.02 24.19
N GLN A 51 -12.56 25.58 24.65
CA GLN A 51 -13.41 25.01 25.69
C GLN A 51 -14.51 24.11 25.14
N PHE A 52 -14.83 24.23 23.85
CA PHE A 52 -15.91 23.46 23.24
C PHE A 52 -15.63 21.95 23.24
N GLU A 53 -16.67 21.17 23.59
CA GLU A 53 -16.57 19.71 23.60
C GLU A 53 -16.38 19.17 22.17
N ARG A 54 -15.32 18.38 21.97
CA ARG A 54 -15.03 17.80 20.66
C ARG A 54 -15.90 16.57 20.42
N ILE A 55 -16.89 16.71 19.56
CA ILE A 55 -17.78 15.61 19.18
C ILE A 55 -17.21 14.89 17.97
N VAL A 56 -17.11 13.56 18.04
CA VAL A 56 -16.76 12.72 16.89
C VAL A 56 -17.97 12.60 15.99
N TRP A 57 -17.86 13.10 14.76
CA TRP A 57 -18.90 12.93 13.74
C TRP A 57 -18.94 11.46 13.31
N LYS A 58 -20.08 10.79 13.52
CA LYS A 58 -20.29 9.38 13.12
C LYS A 58 -21.16 9.35 11.89
N VAL A 59 -20.66 8.72 10.82
CA VAL A 59 -21.50 8.27 9.71
C VAL A 59 -22.07 6.91 10.11
N ASP A 60 -23.36 6.65 9.88
CA ASP A 60 -24.01 5.39 10.21
C ASP A 60 -23.41 4.22 9.39
N VAL A 61 -22.35 3.60 9.91
CA VAL A 61 -21.71 2.43 9.27
C VAL A 61 -22.16 1.17 9.99
N ARG A 62 -22.95 0.33 9.29
CA ARG A 62 -23.24 -1.05 9.73
C ARG A 62 -21.94 -1.86 9.69
N VAL A 63 -21.48 -2.34 10.85
CA VAL A 63 -20.23 -3.11 10.99
C VAL A 63 -20.50 -4.60 10.73
N ILE A 64 -19.82 -5.18 9.74
CA ILE A 64 -19.66 -6.63 9.59
C ILE A 64 -18.43 -7.03 10.41
N LYS A 65 -18.62 -7.82 11.48
CA LYS A 65 -17.53 -8.30 12.34
C LYS A 65 -16.73 -9.39 11.61
N SER A 66 -15.42 -9.22 11.46
CA SER A 66 -14.53 -10.32 11.04
C SER A 66 -13.74 -10.85 12.25
N SER A 67 -13.63 -12.17 12.32
CA SER A 67 -13.03 -12.93 13.41
C SER A 67 -11.48 -12.92 13.41
N SER A 68 -10.92 -13.21 14.57
CA SER A 68 -9.51 -13.20 15.03
C SER A 68 -8.42 -13.74 14.07
N PRO A 69 -7.16 -13.22 14.15
CA PRO A 69 -6.04 -13.57 13.26
C PRO A 69 -5.48 -14.99 13.44
N LEU A 70 -5.65 -15.64 14.59
CA LEU A 70 -5.14 -17.01 14.83
C LEU A 70 -5.87 -18.08 14.01
N ASN A 71 -7.12 -17.83 13.61
CA ASN A 71 -7.86 -18.72 12.71
C ASN A 71 -7.44 -18.57 11.25
N PHE A 72 -6.57 -17.61 10.91
CA PHE A 72 -6.13 -17.41 9.54
C PHE A 72 -4.99 -18.36 9.17
N LEU A 73 -4.05 -18.61 10.09
CA LEU A 73 -2.91 -19.51 9.86
C LEU A 73 -3.32 -20.98 9.73
N SER A 74 -4.24 -21.45 10.58
CA SER A 74 -4.80 -22.80 10.44
C SER A 74 -5.62 -22.96 9.16
N LYS A 75 -6.28 -21.89 8.72
CA LYS A 75 -7.03 -21.87 7.45
C LYS A 75 -6.12 -21.91 6.24
N LEU A 76 -4.92 -21.32 6.28
CA LEU A 76 -3.94 -21.35 5.18
C LEU A 76 -3.39 -22.76 4.91
N ILE A 77 -3.24 -23.60 5.95
CA ILE A 77 -2.70 -24.97 5.85
C ILE A 77 -3.70 -25.92 5.15
N ASP A 78 -4.99 -25.59 5.17
CA ASP A 78 -6.07 -26.38 4.56
C ASP A 78 -6.53 -25.82 3.20
N ILE A 79 -5.79 -24.86 2.62
CA ILE A 79 -6.10 -24.34 1.30
C ILE A 79 -5.55 -25.30 0.24
N LYS A 80 -6.45 -26.01 -0.41
CA LYS A 80 -6.12 -26.74 -1.64
C LYS A 80 -5.90 -25.74 -2.77
N GLU A 81 -4.67 -25.68 -3.28
CA GLU A 81 -4.33 -24.92 -4.49
C GLU A 81 -5.10 -25.45 -5.71
N ASP A 82 -5.32 -24.58 -6.70
CA ASP A 82 -5.94 -24.98 -7.97
C ASP A 82 -5.00 -25.94 -8.71
N ASP A 83 -5.57 -26.93 -9.40
CA ASP A 83 -4.82 -27.89 -10.22
C ASP A 83 -3.99 -27.17 -11.30
N VAL A 84 -4.47 -26.03 -11.80
CA VAL A 84 -3.72 -25.19 -12.76
C VAL A 84 -2.47 -24.59 -12.14
N ASP A 85 -2.56 -24.10 -10.89
CA ASP A 85 -1.42 -23.50 -10.20
C ASP A 85 -0.35 -24.57 -9.89
N LEU A 86 -0.77 -25.77 -9.49
CA LEU A 86 0.12 -26.92 -9.29
C LEU A 86 0.83 -27.35 -10.58
N GLN A 87 0.22 -27.15 -11.74
CA GLN A 87 0.86 -27.41 -13.03
C GLN A 87 1.85 -26.30 -13.40
N LEU A 88 1.47 -25.03 -13.20
CA LEU A 88 2.30 -23.87 -13.51
C LEU A 88 3.54 -23.80 -12.62
N ASP A 89 3.45 -24.22 -11.36
CA ASP A 89 4.59 -24.24 -10.43
C ASP A 89 5.74 -25.12 -10.94
N LYS A 90 5.39 -26.27 -11.54
CA LYS A 90 6.36 -27.23 -12.11
C LYS A 90 7.07 -26.72 -13.37
N ILE A 91 6.56 -25.67 -14.01
CA ILE A 91 7.11 -25.14 -15.26
C ILE A 91 8.16 -24.08 -14.93
N ASP A 92 9.37 -24.18 -15.49
CA ASP A 92 10.47 -23.23 -15.23
C ASP A 92 10.13 -21.79 -15.65
N GLY A 93 9.46 -21.64 -16.80
CA GLY A 93 9.04 -20.35 -17.34
C GLY A 93 10.16 -19.51 -17.94
N ARG A 94 11.43 -19.93 -17.84
CA ARG A 94 12.57 -19.24 -18.49
C ARG A 94 12.44 -19.28 -20.00
N ILE A 95 12.71 -18.14 -20.64
CA ILE A 95 12.56 -18.00 -22.08
C ILE A 95 13.89 -18.35 -22.76
N PRO A 96 13.94 -19.40 -23.60
CA PRO A 96 15.16 -19.79 -24.28
C PRO A 96 15.56 -18.76 -25.33
N ARG A 97 16.84 -18.37 -25.36
CA ARG A 97 17.42 -17.53 -26.41
C ARG A 97 18.21 -18.38 -27.41
N GLN A 98 18.12 -17.99 -28.68
CA GLN A 98 18.91 -18.57 -29.76
C GLN A 98 20.34 -18.02 -29.74
N GLN A 99 21.27 -18.78 -30.30
CA GLN A 99 22.65 -18.30 -30.46
C GLN A 99 22.67 -17.23 -31.56
N ASP A 100 23.17 -16.03 -31.21
CA ASP A 100 23.42 -14.98 -32.19
C ASP A 100 24.85 -15.11 -32.73
N PRO A 101 25.06 -15.38 -34.04
CA PRO A 101 26.39 -15.50 -34.63
C PRO A 101 27.29 -14.28 -34.48
N ARG A 102 26.73 -13.08 -34.27
CA ARG A 102 27.51 -11.83 -34.12
C ARG A 102 27.93 -11.58 -32.67
N LEU A 103 27.13 -12.01 -31.71
CA LEU A 103 27.35 -11.74 -30.28
C LEU A 103 27.90 -12.94 -29.51
N CYS A 104 27.74 -14.16 -30.03
CA CYS A 104 28.09 -15.39 -29.35
C CYS A 104 29.40 -15.98 -29.89
N HIS A 105 30.50 -15.78 -29.16
CA HIS A 105 31.82 -16.31 -29.50
C HIS A 105 32.09 -17.63 -28.76
N HIS A 106 31.27 -18.66 -29.01
CA HIS A 106 31.44 -19.98 -28.41
C HIS A 106 30.96 -21.11 -29.35
N ASN A 107 31.43 -22.32 -29.08
CA ASN A 107 31.02 -23.53 -29.81
C ASN A 107 29.52 -23.84 -29.60
N ARG A 108 28.96 -24.76 -30.40
CA ARG A 108 27.53 -25.12 -30.38
C ARG A 108 26.96 -25.49 -29.01
N HIS A 109 27.76 -26.08 -28.13
CA HIS A 109 27.35 -26.48 -26.78
C HIS A 109 27.73 -25.46 -25.70
N GLY A 110 28.42 -24.38 -26.06
CA GLY A 110 28.73 -23.29 -25.14
C GLY A 110 27.50 -22.43 -24.87
N LYS A 111 27.50 -21.77 -23.71
CA LYS A 111 26.53 -20.74 -23.35
C LYS A 111 27.28 -19.49 -22.90
N CYS A 112 26.80 -18.32 -23.29
CA CYS A 112 27.29 -17.01 -22.83
C CYS A 112 26.12 -16.14 -22.38
N LEU A 113 26.42 -14.97 -21.81
CA LEU A 113 25.43 -13.99 -21.36
C LEU A 113 24.42 -13.57 -22.43
N ASN A 114 24.73 -13.74 -23.72
CA ASN A 114 23.85 -13.38 -24.83
C ASN A 114 22.88 -14.51 -25.24
N CYS A 115 23.12 -15.76 -24.82
CA CYS A 115 22.31 -16.92 -25.22
C CYS A 115 21.85 -17.81 -24.05
N ILE A 116 22.14 -17.41 -22.80
CA ILE A 116 21.48 -17.99 -21.62
C ILE A 116 19.98 -17.66 -21.65
N PRO A 117 19.11 -18.57 -21.18
CA PRO A 117 17.70 -18.26 -20.99
C PRO A 117 17.51 -17.02 -20.12
N ILE A 118 16.50 -16.23 -20.43
CA ILE A 118 16.13 -15.04 -19.64
C ILE A 118 15.00 -15.38 -18.69
N GLU A 119 14.90 -14.60 -17.62
CA GLU A 119 13.84 -14.75 -16.64
C GLU A 119 12.48 -14.29 -17.20
N PRO A 120 11.37 -14.92 -16.80
CA PRO A 120 10.03 -14.59 -17.30
C PRO A 120 9.54 -13.19 -16.92
N TYR A 121 10.18 -12.54 -15.94
CA TYR A 121 9.86 -11.20 -15.44
C TYR A 121 10.80 -10.11 -15.98
N ASP A 122 11.63 -10.42 -16.99
CA ASP A 122 12.54 -9.46 -17.62
C ASP A 122 11.76 -8.33 -18.32
N GLU A 123 12.00 -7.08 -17.91
CA GLU A 123 11.22 -5.94 -18.41
C GLU A 123 11.48 -5.64 -19.90
N GLU A 124 12.70 -5.86 -20.37
CA GLU A 124 13.07 -5.59 -21.75
C GLU A 124 12.38 -6.58 -22.69
N TYR A 125 12.37 -7.86 -22.33
CA TYR A 125 11.63 -8.89 -23.07
C TYR A 125 10.13 -8.59 -23.12
N LEU A 126 9.51 -8.26 -21.99
CA LEU A 126 8.08 -7.99 -21.92
C LEU A 126 7.68 -6.78 -22.79
N LYS A 127 8.49 -5.71 -22.78
CA LYS A 127 8.26 -4.50 -23.59
C LYS A 127 8.45 -4.74 -25.09
N ASN A 128 9.46 -5.52 -25.46
CA ASN A 128 9.84 -5.75 -26.86
C ASN A 128 9.11 -6.95 -27.49
N HIS A 129 8.29 -7.69 -26.73
CA HIS A 129 7.46 -8.75 -27.28
C HIS A 129 6.45 -8.19 -28.30
N ASN A 130 5.98 -9.04 -29.23
CA ASN A 130 5.00 -8.65 -30.23
C ASN A 130 3.78 -9.59 -30.19
N PRO A 131 2.64 -9.15 -29.61
CA PRO A 131 2.38 -7.81 -29.06
C PRO A 131 3.09 -7.56 -27.71
N PRO A 132 3.32 -6.28 -27.32
CA PRO A 132 3.94 -5.95 -26.04
C PRO A 132 3.13 -6.47 -24.86
N ILE A 133 3.81 -7.11 -23.91
CA ILE A 133 3.18 -7.67 -22.72
C ILE A 133 3.09 -6.57 -21.66
N LYS A 134 1.86 -6.12 -21.37
CA LYS A 134 1.61 -5.02 -20.42
C LYS A 134 1.83 -5.41 -18.96
N HIS A 135 1.53 -6.66 -18.62
CA HIS A 135 1.60 -7.18 -17.26
C HIS A 135 2.27 -8.55 -17.28
N MET A 136 3.23 -8.77 -16.38
CA MET A 136 3.78 -10.10 -16.15
C MET A 136 2.70 -11.02 -15.58
N SER A 137 2.83 -12.32 -15.81
CA SER A 137 1.94 -13.30 -15.17
C SER A 137 2.16 -13.32 -13.66
N PHE A 138 1.13 -13.71 -12.92
CA PHE A 138 1.22 -13.82 -11.46
C PHE A 138 2.35 -14.78 -11.04
N GLN A 139 2.50 -15.91 -11.71
CA GLN A 139 3.57 -16.89 -11.46
C GLN A 139 4.98 -16.32 -11.72
N ALA A 140 5.15 -15.47 -12.74
CA ALA A 140 6.41 -14.78 -12.97
C ALA A 140 6.71 -13.75 -11.86
N TYR A 141 5.68 -13.09 -11.32
CA TYR A 141 5.80 -12.20 -10.17
C TYR A 141 6.21 -12.94 -8.90
N ILE A 142 5.62 -14.12 -8.62
CA ILE A 142 6.04 -14.96 -7.49
C ILE A 142 7.52 -15.32 -7.61
N ARG A 143 7.96 -15.77 -8.79
CA ARG A 143 9.37 -16.12 -9.05
C ARG A 143 10.31 -14.94 -8.86
N LYS A 144 9.88 -13.73 -9.24
CA LYS A 144 10.64 -12.49 -8.99
C LYS A 144 10.85 -12.29 -7.48
N LEU A 145 9.79 -12.39 -6.68
CA LEU A 145 9.87 -12.24 -5.22
C LEU A 145 10.74 -13.34 -4.56
N GLN A 146 10.66 -14.57 -5.03
CA GLN A 146 11.48 -15.69 -4.54
C GLN A 146 12.97 -15.43 -4.80
N ASN A 147 13.30 -14.98 -6.02
CA ASN A 147 14.66 -14.66 -6.42
C ASN A 147 15.23 -13.50 -5.59
N GLU A 148 14.44 -12.45 -5.36
CA GLU A 148 14.81 -11.30 -4.51
C GLU A 148 15.06 -11.70 -3.05
N THR A 149 14.35 -12.70 -2.53
CA THR A 149 14.43 -13.08 -1.11
C THR A 149 15.59 -14.02 -0.82
N SER A 150 15.81 -15.05 -1.64
CA SER A 150 16.81 -16.10 -1.32
C SER A 150 17.41 -16.80 -2.54
N GLY A 151 17.02 -16.44 -3.77
CA GLY A 151 17.49 -17.12 -4.97
C GLY A 151 16.96 -18.56 -5.15
N ASP A 152 16.36 -19.15 -4.12
CA ASP A 152 15.80 -20.50 -4.11
C ASP A 152 14.28 -20.50 -4.32
N ARG A 153 13.80 -21.43 -5.16
CA ARG A 153 12.37 -21.61 -5.45
C ARG A 153 11.56 -22.15 -4.28
N ASN A 154 12.22 -22.78 -3.31
CA ASN A 154 11.57 -23.34 -2.12
C ASN A 154 11.46 -22.31 -0.98
N THR A 155 11.90 -21.08 -1.20
CA THR A 155 11.76 -20.02 -0.20
C THR A 155 10.36 -19.42 -0.29
N PHE A 156 9.69 -19.34 0.86
CA PHE A 156 8.39 -18.70 0.99
C PHE A 156 8.48 -17.21 0.65
N SER A 157 7.83 -16.79 -0.44
CA SER A 157 7.60 -15.37 -0.72
C SER A 157 6.42 -14.87 0.09
N SER A 158 6.63 -13.81 0.87
CA SER A 158 5.56 -13.15 1.62
C SER A 158 4.67 -12.37 0.67
N LEU A 159 3.54 -12.98 0.27
CA LEU A 159 2.48 -12.29 -0.44
C LEU A 159 1.54 -11.66 0.57
N ALA A 160 1.66 -10.34 0.74
CA ALA A 160 0.77 -9.58 1.60
C ALA A 160 -0.40 -9.02 0.77
N ASN A 161 -1.62 -9.44 1.11
CA ASN A 161 -2.80 -8.73 0.65
C ASN A 161 -2.83 -7.33 1.29
N ILE A 162 -3.00 -6.31 0.47
CA ILE A 162 -3.18 -4.94 0.95
C ILE A 162 -4.49 -4.89 1.72
N SER A 163 -4.41 -4.68 3.02
CA SER A 163 -5.57 -4.47 3.88
C SER A 163 -5.67 -2.99 4.23
N CYS A 164 -6.65 -2.31 3.64
CA CYS A 164 -7.03 -0.94 4.01
C CYS A 164 -8.06 -0.89 5.15
N SER A 165 -8.24 -2.00 5.86
CA SER A 165 -9.18 -2.10 6.97
C SER A 165 -8.54 -1.63 8.28
N ILE A 166 -9.34 -0.99 9.12
CA ILE A 166 -8.92 -0.62 10.48
C ILE A 166 -8.76 -1.91 11.29
N LYS A 167 -7.62 -2.08 11.96
CA LYS A 167 -7.41 -3.21 12.86
C LYS A 167 -8.13 -2.95 14.18
N ASP A 168 -9.09 -3.80 14.52
CA ASP A 168 -9.91 -3.67 15.73
C ASP A 168 -9.10 -3.84 17.03
N GLN A 169 -8.01 -4.63 16.99
CA GLN A 169 -7.16 -4.93 18.13
C GLN A 169 -5.74 -4.42 17.88
N CYS A 170 -5.50 -3.18 18.26
CA CYS A 170 -4.16 -2.62 18.29
C CYS A 170 -3.46 -2.97 19.62
N SER A 171 -2.29 -3.60 19.55
CA SER A 171 -1.47 -3.94 20.72
C SER A 171 -0.87 -2.73 21.44
N THR A 172 -0.98 -1.52 20.87
CA THR A 172 -0.31 -0.30 21.35
C THR A 172 -1.11 0.45 22.41
N GLY A 173 -2.08 -0.20 23.08
CA GLY A 173 -2.75 0.32 24.28
C GLY A 173 -3.71 1.49 24.06
N HIS A 174 -4.12 1.77 22.82
CA HIS A 174 -5.13 2.79 22.54
C HIS A 174 -6.55 2.23 22.58
N ALA A 175 -7.53 3.09 22.86
CA ALA A 175 -8.93 2.73 22.79
C ALA A 175 -9.27 2.20 21.38
N PRO A 176 -10.12 1.18 21.25
CA PRO A 176 -10.50 0.64 19.95
C PRO A 176 -11.22 1.70 19.10
N TRP A 177 -11.09 1.57 17.79
CA TRP A 177 -11.86 2.37 16.83
C TRP A 177 -13.36 2.27 17.17
N PRO A 178 -14.13 3.38 17.19
CA PRO A 178 -13.80 4.73 16.70
C PRO A 178 -13.32 5.73 17.74
N LYS A 179 -13.12 5.31 19.00
CA LYS A 179 -12.82 6.23 20.12
C LYS A 179 -11.33 6.54 20.29
N GLY A 180 -10.44 5.73 19.71
CA GLY A 180 -9.00 5.98 19.71
C GLY A 180 -8.37 5.51 18.40
N THR A 181 -7.82 6.44 17.63
CA THR A 181 -7.05 6.12 16.43
C THR A 181 -5.63 6.61 16.66
N ARG A 182 -4.68 5.68 16.82
CA ARG A 182 -3.27 5.97 16.54
C ARG A 182 -2.95 5.26 15.25
N LEU A 183 -2.50 6.00 14.24
CA LEU A 183 -2.10 5.43 12.95
C LEU A 183 -1.01 4.38 13.21
N ILE A 184 -1.35 3.10 13.12
CA ILE A 184 -0.35 2.05 12.99
C ILE A 184 0.04 2.05 11.52
N TYR A 185 1.31 2.35 11.27
CA TYR A 185 1.95 2.35 9.97
C TYR A 185 1.49 1.17 9.10
N MET A 186 1.18 1.46 7.84
CA MET A 186 1.28 0.45 6.81
C MET A 186 2.75 0.26 6.49
N ASN A 187 3.19 -1.00 6.58
CA ASN A 187 4.51 -1.43 6.17
C ASN A 187 4.72 -1.04 4.71
N LYS A 188 5.71 -0.20 4.44
CA LYS A 188 6.24 0.03 3.12
C LYS A 188 7.48 -0.84 3.03
N ASN A 189 7.51 -1.77 2.07
CA ASN A 189 8.75 -2.45 1.69
C ASN A 189 9.85 -1.42 1.44
#